data_AF-A0A412YN16-F1
#
_entry.id   AF-A0A412YN16-F1
#
_cell.length_a   1.000
_cell.length_b   1.000
_cell.length_c   1.000
_cell.angle_alpha   90.00
_cell.angle_beta   90.00
_cell.angle_gamma   90.00
#
_symmetry.space_group_name_H-M   'P 1'
#
loop_
_entity.id
_entity.type
_entity.pdbx_description
1 polymer ?
#
loop_
_entity_poly.entity_id
_entity_poly.type
_entity_poly.pdbx_seq_one_letter_code
_entity_poly.pdbx_strand_id
1 'polypeptide(L)' 'MTIDTTNMCSHLQKKLFLQGGEYYPIWKAIQEDKEITAVVRSRQLHIYRNGKKVLILAGKAQPKIVREDKLNELIR' A
#
# COMPACT_ATOMS: atom_id res chain seq x y z
N MET A 1 -5.13 1.76 11.45
CA MET A 1 -6.03 0.89 10.68
C MET A 1 -5.42 -0.51 10.59
N THR A 2 -6.19 -1.57 10.84
CA THR A 2 -5.69 -2.96 10.66
C THR A 2 -5.98 -3.43 9.24
N ILE A 3 -4.94 -3.76 8.47
CA ILE A 3 -5.09 -4.37 7.14
C ILE A 3 -5.16 -5.88 7.34
N ASP A 4 -6.17 -6.55 6.77
CA ASP A 4 -6.19 -8.01 6.69
C ASP A 4 -5.07 -8.48 5.74
N THR A 5 -4.08 -9.18 6.30
CA THR A 5 -2.89 -9.64 5.59
C THR A 5 -2.95 -11.10 5.16
N THR A 6 -4.05 -11.81 5.43
CA THR A 6 -4.19 -13.26 5.20
C THR A 6 -3.84 -13.67 3.76
N ASN A 7 -4.18 -12.83 2.78
CA ASN A 7 -3.94 -13.08 1.35
C ASN A 7 -2.70 -12.36 0.78
N MET A 8 -1.85 -11.80 1.64
CA MET A 8 -0.66 -11.05 1.22
C MET A 8 0.51 -12.00 0.95
N CYS A 9 1.20 -11.84 -0.19
CA CYS A 9 2.41 -12.64 -0.44
C CYS A 9 3.59 -12.14 0.39
N SER A 10 4.54 -13.04 0.72
CA SER A 10 5.71 -12.72 1.55
C SER A 10 6.56 -11.57 1.02
N HIS A 11 6.60 -11.37 -0.31
CA HIS A 11 7.34 -10.26 -0.92
C HIS A 11 6.69 -8.92 -0.58
N LEU A 12 5.37 -8.85 -0.69
CA LEU A 12 4.61 -7.64 -0.36
C LEU A 12 4.65 -7.36 1.15
N GLN A 13 4.52 -8.40 1.99
CA GLN A 13 4.67 -8.25 3.45
C GLN A 13 6.04 -7.66 3.81
N LYS A 14 7.13 -8.19 3.23
CA LYS A 14 8.49 -7.68 3.48
C LYS A 14 8.65 -6.23 3.02
N LYS A 15 8.19 -5.88 1.82
CA LYS A 15 8.27 -4.51 1.32
C LYS A 15 7.45 -3.51 2.15
N LEU A 16 6.30 -3.95 2.68
CA LEU A 16 5.34 -3.08 3.37
C LEU A 16 5.64 -2.92 4.86
N PHE A 17 5.97 -3.99 5.57
CA PHE A 17 6.03 -3.99 7.03
C PHE A 17 7.44 -3.94 7.61
N LEU A 18 8.48 -4.35 6.87
CA LEU A 18 9.85 -4.25 7.38
C LEU A 18 10.33 -2.81 7.37
N GLN A 19 10.98 -2.40 8.45
CA GLN A 19 11.67 -1.12 8.51
C GLN A 19 12.73 -1.07 7.39
N GLY A 20 12.66 -0.03 6.56
CA GLY A 20 13.51 0.11 5.36
C GLY A 20 12.99 -0.61 4.12
N GLY A 21 11.87 -1.32 4.19
CA GLY A 21 11.17 -1.86 3.02
C GLY A 21 10.68 -0.76 2.08
N GLU A 22 10.62 -1.07 0.78
CA GLU A 22 10.24 -0.13 -0.30
C GLU A 22 8.91 0.60 -0.02
N TYR A 23 7.93 -0.08 0.58
CA TYR A 23 6.61 0.48 0.87
C TYR A 23 6.40 0.82 2.35
N TYR A 24 7.44 0.72 3.18
CA TYR A 24 7.34 1.05 4.60
C TYR A 24 6.90 2.50 4.86
N PRO A 25 7.36 3.52 4.10
CA PRO A 25 6.83 4.88 4.24
C PRO A 25 5.32 4.99 3.96
N ILE A 26 4.84 4.24 2.95
CA ILE A 26 3.42 4.21 2.59
C ILE A 26 2.60 3.54 3.69
N TRP A 27 3.10 2.45 4.29
CA TRP A 27 2.47 1.81 5.44
C TRP A 27 2.27 2.77 6.60
N LYS A 28 3.29 3.57 6.95
CA LYS A 28 3.16 4.59 7.99
C LYS A 28 2.12 5.66 7.64
N ALA A 29 2.14 6.16 6.41
CA ALA A 29 1.16 7.14 5.95
C ALA A 29 -0.29 6.61 6.05
N ILE A 30 -0.53 5.33 5.73
CA ILE A 30 -1.85 4.68 5.90
C ILE A 30 -2.29 4.65 7.38
N GLN A 31 -1.36 4.52 8.32
CA GLN A 31 -1.70 4.50 9.75
C GLN A 31 -2.06 5.89 10.29
N GLU A 32 -1.45 6.93 9.75
CA GLU A 32 -1.60 8.32 10.21
C GLU A 32 -2.80 9.03 9.56
N ASP A 33 -3.21 8.61 8.37
CA ASP A 33 -4.26 9.25 7.59
C ASP A 33 -5.57 8.44 7.58
N LYS A 34 -6.59 8.98 8.26
CA LYS A 34 -7.92 8.35 8.39
C LYS A 34 -8.72 8.31 7.08
N GLU A 35 -8.36 9.12 6.08
CA GLU A 35 -9.02 9.10 4.77
C GLU A 35 -8.57 7.95 3.89
N ILE A 36 -7.45 7.32 4.27
CA ILE A 36 -6.87 6.22 3.53
C ILE A 36 -7.44 4.89 4.02
N THR A 37 -7.86 4.07 3.08
CA THR A 37 -8.23 2.68 3.34
C THR A 37 -7.46 1.76 2.39
N ALA A 38 -7.14 0.56 2.86
CA ALA A 38 -6.40 -0.41 2.08
C ALA A 38 -6.98 -1.81 2.22
N VAL A 39 -6.99 -2.57 1.13
CA VAL A 39 -7.49 -3.95 1.08
C VAL A 39 -6.56 -4.82 0.25
N VAL A 40 -6.29 -6.03 0.71
CA VAL A 40 -5.53 -7.01 -0.06
C VAL A 40 -6.46 -7.72 -1.04
N ARG A 41 -6.15 -7.67 -2.34
CA ARG A 41 -6.85 -8.41 -3.39
C ARG A 41 -5.84 -8.95 -4.40
N SER A 42 -6.03 -10.18 -4.85
CA SER A 42 -5.14 -10.83 -5.83
C SER A 42 -3.65 -10.72 -5.48
N ARG A 43 -3.31 -10.85 -4.18
CA ARG A 43 -1.94 -10.71 -3.62
C ARG A 43 -1.30 -9.33 -3.78
N GLN A 44 -2.09 -8.30 -4.06
CA GLN A 44 -1.70 -6.90 -4.14
C GLN A 44 -2.42 -6.09 -3.06
N LEU A 45 -1.83 -4.96 -2.65
CA LEU A 45 -2.49 -4.02 -1.75
C LEU A 45 -3.14 -2.91 -2.57
N HIS A 46 -4.46 -2.81 -2.50
CA HIS A 46 -5.23 -1.77 -3.15
C HIS A 46 -5.49 -0.64 -2.15
N ILE A 47 -5.03 0.57 -2.47
CA ILE A 47 -5.13 1.73 -1.59
C ILE A 47 -6.13 2.73 -2.18
N TYR A 48 -6.98 3.25 -1.31
CA TYR A 48 -8.04 4.19 -1.62
C TYR A 48 -7.94 5.40 -0.70
N ARG A 49 -8.19 6.59 -1.24
CA ARG A 49 -8.40 7.82 -0.48
C ARG A 49 -9.81 8.30 -0.74
N ASN A 50 -10.58 8.59 0.32
CA ASN A 50 -11.96 9.07 0.20
C ASN A 50 -12.83 8.19 -0.72
N GLY A 51 -12.67 6.86 -0.60
CA GLY A 51 -13.38 5.86 -1.40
C GLY A 51 -12.89 5.70 -2.86
N LYS A 52 -11.95 6.53 -3.32
CA LYS A 52 -11.39 6.44 -4.68
C LYS A 52 -10.04 5.72 -4.65
N LYS A 53 -9.89 4.69 -5.49
CA LYS A 53 -8.61 3.98 -5.66
C LYS A 53 -7.53 4.94 -6.18
N VAL A 54 -6.37 4.96 -5.53
CA VAL A 54 -5.25 5.85 -5.89
C VAL A 54 -3.98 5.08 -6.24
N LEU A 55 -3.69 3.97 -5.54
CA LEU A 55 -2.43 3.25 -5.67
C LEU A 55 -2.64 1.74 -5.51
N ILE A 56 -1.86 0.95 -6.23
CA ILE A 56 -1.79 -0.51 -6.07
C ILE A 56 -0.33 -0.90 -5.84
N LEU A 57 -0.06 -1.58 -4.72
CA LEU A 57 1.27 -2.10 -4.41
C LEU A 57 1.35 -3.61 -4.70
N ALA A 58 2.42 -4.03 -5.35
CA ALA A 58 2.64 -5.43 -5.72
C ALA A 58 3.94 -5.95 -5.09
N GLY A 59 3.99 -7.25 -4.79
CA GLY A 59 5.18 -7.84 -4.17
C GLY A 59 6.40 -7.89 -5.10
N LYS A 60 6.21 -8.38 -6.33
CA LYS A 60 7.29 -8.55 -7.33
C LYS A 60 7.24 -7.55 -8.47
N ALA A 61 6.05 -7.06 -8.82
CA ALA A 61 5.88 -6.07 -9.87
C ALA A 61 6.04 -4.65 -9.32
N GLN A 62 6.22 -3.68 -10.22
CA GLN A 62 6.19 -2.27 -9.86
C GLN A 62 4.81 -1.87 -9.32
N PRO A 63 4.75 -0.87 -8.43
CA PRO A 63 3.48 -0.30 -8.01
C PRO A 63 2.78 0.39 -9.19
N LYS A 64 1.44 0.38 -9.18
CA LYS A 64 0.63 1.03 -10.20
C LYS A 64 -0.09 2.24 -9.60
N ILE A 65 0.30 3.43 -10.05
CA ILE A 65 -0.42 4.67 -9.77
C ILE A 65 -1.72 4.65 -10.59
N VAL A 66 -2.86 4.75 -9.91
CA VAL A 66 -4.18 4.81 -10.53
C VAL A 66 -4.65 6.25 -10.64
N ARG A 67 -4.30 7.08 -9.65
CA ARG A 67 -4.59 8.52 -9.59
C ARG A 67 -3.44 9.24 -8.89
N GLU A 68 -3.28 10.53 -9.19
CA GLU A 68 -2.35 11.37 -8.44
C GLU A 68 -2.79 11.47 -6.97
N ASP A 69 -1.84 11.24 -6.07
CA ASP A 69 -2.03 11.29 -4.63
C ASP A 69 -0.68 11.61 -3.98
N LYS A 70 -0.72 12.18 -2.76
CA LYS A 70 0.48 12.45 -1.95
C LYS A 70 1.29 11.19 -1.67
N LEU A 71 0.67 10.02 -1.66
CA LEU A 71 1.37 8.73 -1.52
C LEU A 71 2.36 8.45 -2.65
N ASN A 72 2.21 9.08 -3.82
CA ASN A 72 3.06 8.82 -4.98
C ASN A 72 4.49 9.31 -4.75
N GLU A 73 4.67 10.37 -3.94
CA GLU A 73 5.98 10.91 -3.55
C GLU A 73 6.78 9.95 -2.65
N LEU A 74 6.09 8.95 -2.07
CA LEU A 74 6.69 7.96 -1.19
C LEU A 74 7.14 6.70 -1.93
N ILE A 75 6.85 6.60 -3.22
CA ILE A 75 7.31 5.52 -4.09
C ILE A 75 8.75 5.85 -4.52
N ARG A 76 9.68 4.93 -4.28
CA ARG A 76 11.09 5.04 -4.68
C ARG A 76 11.39 4.15 -5.88
#